data_AF-A0A973BQB4-F1
#
_entry.id   AF-A0A973BQB4-F1
#
_cell.length_a   1.000
_cell.length_b   1.000
_cell.length_c   1.000
_cell.angle_alpha   90.00
_cell.angle_beta   90.00
_cell.angle_gamma   90.00
#
_symmetry.space_group_name_H-M   'P 1'
#
loop_
_entity.id
_entity.type
_entity.pdbx_description
1 polymer ?
#
loop_
_entity_poly.entity_id
_entity_poly.type
_entity_poly.pdbx_seq_one_letter_code
_entity_poly.pdbx_strand_id
1 'polypeptide(L)' 'MTVSKAKLILSAVVLVNLSACSSLGVEPWERDLLATKAMALTSSSVDAALDDHIYFSKEASSGGKSFGGGGCGCN' A
#
# COMPACT_ATOMS: atom_id res chain seq x y z
N MET A 1 -4.26 29.03 38.76
CA MET A 1 -3.36 28.99 37.57
C MET A 1 -2.59 27.69 37.37
N THR A 2 -2.56 26.76 38.34
CA THR A 2 -1.80 25.49 38.27
C THR A 2 -2.50 24.41 37.43
N VAL A 3 -3.83 24.32 37.49
CA VAL A 3 -4.63 23.30 36.76
C VAL A 3 -4.55 23.46 35.24
N SER A 4 -4.51 24.70 34.74
CA SER A 4 -4.40 24.95 33.28
C SER A 4 -3.03 24.55 32.73
N LYS A 5 -1.95 24.79 33.48
CA LYS A 5 -0.59 24.35 33.13
C LYS A 5 -0.46 22.82 33.13
N ALA A 6 -1.08 22.14 34.10
CA ALA A 6 -1.08 20.68 34.16
C ALA A 6 -1.80 20.05 32.95
N LYS A 7 -2.94 20.62 32.51
CA LYS A 7 -3.65 20.16 31.30
C LYS A 7 -2.82 20.36 30.02
N LEU A 8 -2.10 21.47 29.93
CA LEU A 8 -1.26 21.81 28.78
C LEU A 8 -0.03 20.88 28.69
N ILE A 9 0.58 20.54 29.83
CA ILE A 9 1.65 19.55 29.91
C ILE A 9 1.12 18.15 29.53
N LEU A 10 -0.05 17.77 30.05
CA LEU A 10 -0.66 16.47 29.72
C LEU A 10 -0.98 16.35 28.22
N SER A 11 -1.49 17.39 27.58
CA SER A 11 -1.76 17.35 26.14
C SER A 11 -0.48 17.27 25.31
N ALA A 12 0.59 17.96 25.73
CA ALA A 12 1.89 17.89 25.07
C ALA A 12 2.49 16.47 25.14
N VAL A 13 2.38 15.82 26.31
CA VAL A 13 2.85 14.43 26.48
C VAL A 13 2.06 13.47 25.58
N VAL A 14 0.75 13.63 25.48
CA VAL A 14 -0.09 12.80 24.59
C VAL A 14 0.37 12.96 23.13
N LEU A 15 0.56 14.20 22.65
CA LEU A 15 0.95 14.47 21.26
C LEU A 15 2.30 13.85 20.87
N VAL A 16 3.26 13.81 21.78
CA VAL A 16 4.58 13.18 21.54
C VAL A 16 4.48 11.66 21.40
N ASN A 17 3.53 11.01 22.06
CA ASN A 17 3.37 9.55 21.99
C ASN A 17 2.74 9.08 20.66
N LEU A 18 2.08 9.96 19.89
CA LEU A 18 1.47 9.59 18.61
C LEU A 18 2.50 9.24 17.52
N SER A 19 3.75 9.69 17.63
CA SER A 19 4.80 9.43 16.63
C SER A 19 5.73 8.27 16.98
N ALA A 20 5.53 7.60 18.13
CA ALA A 20 6.47 6.62 18.68
C ALA A 20 6.77 5.42 17.76
N CYS A 21 5.84 5.04 16.89
CA CYS A 21 6.00 3.89 15.97
C CYS A 21 6.33 4.29 14.52
N SER A 22 6.53 5.58 14.24
CA SER A 22 6.71 6.08 12.86
C SER A 22 8.00 5.60 12.19
N SER A 23 9.01 5.20 12.97
CA SER A 23 10.28 4.67 12.49
C SER A 23 10.43 3.15 12.65
N LEU A 24 9.35 2.44 13.01
CA LEU A 24 9.37 0.98 13.07
C LEU A 24 9.18 0.43 11.65
N GLY A 25 10.29 0.19 10.96
CA GLY A 25 10.26 -0.31 9.60
C GLY A 25 11.63 -0.35 8.96
N VAL A 26 11.63 -0.79 7.71
CA VAL A 26 12.80 -0.96 6.86
C VAL A 26 12.96 0.30 6.01
N GLU A 27 14.20 0.80 5.90
CA GLU A 27 14.47 1.99 5.12
C GLU A 27 14.13 1.75 3.64
N PRO A 28 13.71 2.77 2.87
CA PRO A 28 13.26 2.56 1.49
C PRO A 28 14.25 1.82 0.59
N TRP A 29 15.55 2.03 0.79
CA TRP A 29 16.64 1.39 0.04
C TRP A 29 16.95 -0.03 0.51
N GLU A 30 16.60 -0.39 1.75
CA GLU A 30 16.81 -1.74 2.29
C GLU A 30 15.76 -2.75 1.78
N ARG A 31 14.64 -2.26 1.22
CA ARG A 31 13.56 -3.11 0.72
C ARG A 31 13.99 -4.02 -0.43
N ASP A 32 14.96 -3.61 -1.25
CA ASP A 32 15.48 -4.43 -2.33
C ASP A 32 16.25 -5.65 -1.79
N LEU A 33 17.05 -5.44 -0.74
CA LEU A 33 17.88 -6.48 -0.12
C LEU A 33 17.08 -7.43 0.78
N LEU A 34 16.02 -6.92 1.42
CA LEU A 34 15.17 -7.70 2.33
C LEU A 34 13.95 -8.33 1.63
N ALA A 35 13.71 -8.00 0.36
CA ALA A 35 12.65 -8.61 -0.42
C ALA A 35 12.95 -10.10 -0.67
N THR A 36 12.02 -10.96 -0.29
CA THR A 36 12.09 -12.39 -0.59
C THR A 36 11.22 -12.73 -1.79
N LYS A 37 11.48 -13.86 -2.45
CA LYS A 37 10.66 -14.33 -3.58
C LYS A 37 9.18 -14.49 -3.25
N ALA A 38 8.84 -14.77 -1.99
CA ALA A 38 7.45 -14.88 -1.53
C ALA A 38 6.71 -13.53 -1.44
N MET A 39 7.43 -12.41 -1.48
CA MET A 39 6.86 -11.05 -1.47
C MET A 39 6.62 -10.51 -2.89
N ALA A 40 6.82 -11.33 -3.92
CA ALA A 40 6.54 -10.95 -5.29
C ALA A 40 5.05 -10.60 -5.45
N LEU A 41 4.77 -9.51 -6.18
CA LEU A 41 3.41 -9.06 -6.49
C LEU A 41 2.58 -10.13 -7.21
N THR A 42 3.26 -11.01 -7.95
CA THR A 42 2.68 -12.19 -8.59
C THR A 42 3.43 -13.42 -8.09
N SER A 43 2.69 -14.31 -7.40
CA SER A 43 3.24 -15.56 -6.86
C SER A 43 3.52 -16.59 -7.96
N SER A 44 2.67 -16.62 -8.99
CA SER A 44 2.83 -17.45 -10.18
C SER A 44 2.43 -16.66 -11.43
N SER A 45 3.18 -16.86 -12.51
CA SER A 45 2.87 -16.22 -13.81
C SER A 45 1.63 -16.81 -14.45
N VAL A 46 1.33 -18.08 -14.17
CA VAL A 46 0.17 -18.79 -14.74
C VAL A 46 -1.12 -18.29 -14.09
N ASP A 47 -1.16 -18.15 -12.77
CA ASP A 47 -2.35 -17.64 -12.07
C ASP A 47 -2.59 -16.18 -12.43
N ALA A 48 -1.54 -15.36 -12.50
CA ALA A 48 -1.66 -13.97 -12.94
C ALA A 48 -2.23 -13.84 -14.37
N ALA A 49 -1.74 -14.68 -15.30
CA ALA A 49 -2.24 -14.69 -16.67
C ALA A 49 -3.70 -15.19 -16.77
N LEU A 50 -4.07 -16.17 -15.94
CA LEU A 50 -5.44 -16.69 -15.88
C LEU A 50 -6.40 -15.63 -15.31
N ASP A 51 -6.02 -14.97 -14.22
CA ASP A 51 -6.80 -13.89 -13.61
C ASP A 51 -6.99 -12.74 -14.59
N ASP A 52 -5.94 -12.33 -15.31
CA ASP A 52 -6.03 -11.29 -16.32
C ASP A 52 -6.95 -11.72 -17.49
N HIS A 53 -6.86 -12.98 -17.95
CA HIS A 53 -7.75 -13.52 -18.98
C HIS A 53 -9.22 -13.50 -18.54
N ILE A 54 -9.52 -13.89 -17.30
CA ILE A 54 -10.87 -13.84 -16.74
C ILE A 54 -11.34 -12.38 -16.60
N TYR A 55 -10.46 -11.50 -16.12
CA TYR A 55 -10.76 -10.08 -15.92
C TYR A 55 -11.10 -9.41 -17.26
N PHE A 56 -10.26 -9.56 -18.29
CA PHE A 56 -10.55 -9.06 -19.63
C PHE A 56 -11.83 -9.67 -20.21
N SER A 57 -12.09 -10.96 -20.01
CA SER A 57 -13.31 -11.59 -20.52
C SER A 57 -14.59 -10.99 -19.91
N LYS A 58 -14.51 -10.46 -18.68
CA LYS A 58 -15.66 -9.88 -17.96
C LYS A 58 -15.75 -8.36 -18.06
N GLU A 59 -14.61 -7.69 -18.13
CA GLU A 59 -14.45 -6.26 -17.95
C GLU A 59 -13.67 -5.61 -19.12
N ALA A 60 -13.60 -6.27 -20.28
CA ALA A 60 -12.96 -5.73 -21.50
C ALA A 60 -13.47 -4.34 -21.91
N SER A 61 -14.72 -3.99 -21.54
CA SER A 61 -15.29 -2.68 -21.84
C SER A 61 -14.81 -1.57 -20.90
N SER A 62 -14.27 -1.87 -19.71
CA SER A 62 -13.78 -0.88 -18.73
C SER A 62 -12.26 -0.66 -18.75
N GLY A 63 -11.53 -1.41 -19.58
CA GLY A 63 -10.07 -1.35 -19.67
C GLY A 63 -9.39 -2.23 -18.62
N GLY A 64 -8.27 -2.85 -19.00
CA GLY A 64 -7.52 -3.78 -18.15
C GLY A 64 -6.73 -3.11 -17.03
N LYS A 65 -5.96 -3.91 -16.29
CA LYS A 65 -5.05 -3.49 -15.19
C LYS A 65 -3.82 -2.68 -15.66
N SER A 66 -3.85 -2.14 -16.88
CA SER A 66 -2.77 -1.35 -17.48
C SER A 66 -2.93 0.14 -17.17
N PHE A 67 -1.80 0.82 -16.99
CA PHE A 67 -1.70 2.27 -16.76
C PHE A 67 -2.18 3.14 -17.94
N GLY A 68 -2.45 2.55 -19.11
CA GLY A 68 -3.20 3.17 -20.20
C GLY A 68 -4.65 2.72 -20.14
N GLY A 69 -5.55 3.60 -19.69
CA GLY A 69 -6.99 3.33 -19.71
C GLY A 69 -7.50 3.18 -21.15
N GLY A 70 -8.49 2.31 -21.35
CA GLY A 70 -9.12 2.14 -22.65
C GLY A 70 -10.17 1.04 -22.64
N GLY A 71 -11.43 1.45 -22.56
CA GLY A 71 -12.58 0.58 -22.78
C GLY A 71 -12.79 0.14 -24.23
N CYS A 72 -13.87 -0.62 -24.41
CA CYS A 72 -14.40 -1.22 -25.65
C CYS A 72 -13.61 -2.38 -26.28
N GLY A 73 -12.79 -3.12 -25.53
CA GLY A 73 -12.52 -4.55 -25.78
C GLY A 73 -12.04 -5.03 -27.16
N CYS A 74 -11.69 -4.17 -28.11
CA CYS A 74 -11.24 -4.55 -29.44
C CYS A 74 -9.72 -4.51 -29.49
N ASN A 75 -9.08 -5.68 -29.36
CA ASN A 75 -7.79 -5.92 -30.01
C ASN A 75 -8.07 -6.32 -31.46
#